data_AF-A0A1I0AN80-F1
#
_entry.id   AF-A0A1I0AN80-F1
#
_cell.length_a   1.000
_cell.length_b   1.000
_cell.length_c   1.000
_cell.angle_alpha   90.00
_cell.angle_beta   90.00
_cell.angle_gamma   90.00
#
_symmetry.space_group_name_H-M   'P 1'
#
loop_
_entity.id
_entity.type
_entity.pdbx_description
1 polymer ?
#
loop_
_entity_poly.entity_id
_entity_poly.type
_entity_poly.pdbx_seq_one_letter_code
_entity_poly.pdbx_strand_id
1 'polypeptide(L)' 'MPWKHGKITLADGTIYPAEFLVENGKEIWNVKIHKGNNVVEEIDADYFASKLNKEPDDVYPFSYELDQ' A
#
# COMPACT_ATOMS: atom_id res chain seq x y z
N MET A 1 11.65 10.49 -1.02
CA MET A 1 10.66 9.44 -1.26
C MET A 1 9.36 10.11 -1.69
N PRO A 2 8.94 10.02 -2.97
CA PRO A 2 7.67 10.59 -3.42
C PRO A 2 6.49 9.67 -3.05
N TRP A 3 5.36 10.28 -2.71
CA TRP A 3 4.07 9.58 -2.66
C TRP A 3 3.53 9.43 -4.09
N LYS A 4 3.07 8.23 -4.44
CA LYS A 4 2.41 7.92 -5.72
C LYS A 4 0.96 7.55 -5.47
N HIS A 5 0.07 7.99 -6.35
CA HIS A 5 -1.34 7.62 -6.29
C HIS A 5 -1.57 6.27 -6.99
N GLY A 6 -2.58 5.55 -6.51
CA GLY A 6 -3.09 4.34 -7.15
C GLY A 6 -4.30 3.81 -6.40
N LYS A 7 -4.48 2.49 -6.41
CA LYS A 7 -5.63 1.83 -5.79
C LYS A 7 -5.25 0.49 -5.18
N ILE A 8 -5.96 0.11 -4.12
CA ILE A 8 -5.90 -1.24 -3.54
C ILE A 8 -7.21 -1.98 -3.84
N THR A 9 -7.12 -3.28 -4.07
CA THR A 9 -8.29 -4.17 -4.16
C THR A 9 -8.25 -5.15 -2.99
N LEU A 10 -9.30 -5.15 -2.18
CA LEU A 10 -9.44 -6.07 -1.05
C LEU A 10 -9.86 -7.46 -1.53
N ALA A 11 -9.69 -8.48 -0.67
CA ALA A 11 -10.05 -9.86 -0.99
C ALA A 11 -11.54 -10.07 -1.29
N ASP A 12 -12.41 -9.16 -0.81
CA ASP A 12 -13.84 -9.15 -1.13
C ASP A 12 -14.18 -8.44 -2.47
N GLY A 13 -13.16 -7.94 -3.18
CA GLY A 13 -13.29 -7.21 -4.43
C GLY A 13 -13.50 -5.70 -4.28
N THR A 14 -13.58 -5.17 -3.06
CA THR A 14 -13.74 -3.73 -2.82
C THR A 14 -12.47 -2.97 -3.22
N ILE A 15 -12.64 -1.85 -3.93
CA ILE A 15 -11.53 -1.02 -4.39
C ILE A 15 -11.49 0.29 -3.61
N TYR A 16 -10.30 0.66 -3.13
CA TYR A 16 -10.06 1.95 -2.47
C TYR A 16 -8.94 2.73 -3.16
N PRO A 17 -9.08 4.06 -3.32
CA PRO A 17 -7.96 4.92 -3.68
C PRO A 17 -6.89 4.86 -2.59
N ALA A 18 -5.63 4.88 -3.00
CA ALA A 18 -4.50 4.80 -2.08
C ALA A 18 -3.33 5.67 -2.52
N GLU A 19 -2.50 6.06 -1.56
CA GLU A 19 -1.18 6.65 -1.80
C GLU A 19 -0.10 5.71 -1.28
N PHE A 20 0.97 5.57 -2.04
CA PHE A 20 2.10 4.68 -1.73
C PHE A 20 3.36 5.53 -1.59
N LEU A 21 4.04 5.44 -0.45
CA LEU A 21 5.36 6.02 -0.24
C LEU A 21 6.39 5.08 -0.84
N VAL A 22 7.03 5.47 -1.94
CA VAL A 22 7.99 4.62 -2.65
C VAL A 22 9.42 5.10 -2.40
N GLU A 23 10.28 4.20 -1.95
CA GLU A 23 11.72 4.40 -1.92
C GLU A 23 12.38 3.78 -3.16
N ASN A 24 13.28 4.54 -3.79
CA ASN A 24 14.07 4.14 -4.96
C ASN A 24 13.27 3.52 -6.13
N GLY A 25 11.98 3.83 -6.22
CA GLY A 25 11.10 3.45 -7.32
C GLY A 25 10.69 1.98 -7.34
N LYS A 26 11.07 1.17 -6.35
CA LYS A 26 10.76 -0.27 -6.32
C LYS A 26 10.14 -0.74 -5.00
N GLU A 27 10.45 -0.09 -3.89
CA GLU A 27 10.07 -0.56 -2.56
C GLU A 27 9.00 0.37 -1.98
N ILE A 28 7.86 -0.19 -1.57
CA ILE A 28 6.80 0.60 -0.94
C ILE A 28 6.96 0.50 0.58
N TRP A 29 7.23 1.64 1.19
CA TRP A 29 7.45 1.78 2.62
C TRP A 29 6.15 1.96 3.40
N ASN A 30 5.19 2.69 2.82
CA ASN A 30 3.97 3.06 3.52
C ASN A 30 2.81 3.25 2.55
N VAL A 31 1.60 3.07 3.06
CA VAL A 31 0.35 3.03 2.29
C VAL A 31 -0.69 3.80 3.06
N LYS A 32 -1.36 4.72 2.38
CA LYS A 32 -2.54 5.39 2.91
C LYS A 32 -3.74 4.97 2.10
N ILE A 33 -4.70 4.31 2.75
CA ILE A 33 -5.96 3.93 2.12
C ILE A 33 -6.97 5.04 2.40
N HIS A 34 -7.65 5.50 1.35
CA HIS A 34 -8.58 6.62 1.44
C HIS A 34 -10.03 6.17 1.26
N LYS A 35 -10.96 6.76 2.02
CA LYS A 35 -12.42 6.63 1.83
C LYS A 35 -13.04 8.02 1.79
N GLY A 36 -13.30 8.51 0.58
CA GLY A 36 -13.63 9.92 0.37
C GLY A 36 -12.39 10.80 0.57
N ASN A 37 -12.48 11.83 1.42
CA ASN A 37 -11.36 12.75 1.70
C ASN A 37 -10.55 12.38 2.95
N ASN A 38 -10.80 11.22 3.55
CA ASN A 38 -10.15 10.79 4.79
C ASN A 38 -9.29 9.56 4.57
N VAL A 39 -8.14 9.51 5.24
CA VAL A 39 -7.34 8.29 5.40
C VAL A 39 -8.07 7.38 6.39
N VAL A 40 -8.37 6.16 5.98
CA VAL A 40 -9.04 5.15 6.81
C VAL A 40 -8.07 4.15 7.42
N GLU A 41 -6.88 3.98 6.85
CA GLU A 41 -5.83 3.12 7.40
C GLU A 41 -4.46 3.55 6.86
N GLU A 42 -3.44 3.47 7.72
CA GLU A 42 -2.03 3.64 7.35
C GLU A 42 -1.31 2.32 7.61
N ILE A 43 -0.80 1.70 6.55
CA ILE A 43 -0.11 0.41 6.64
C ILE A 43 1.39 0.65 6.49
N ASP A 44 2.09 0.54 7.62
CA ASP A 44 3.54 0.36 7.65
C ASP A 44 3.86 -1.06 7.16
N ALA A 45 4.49 -1.15 5.99
CA ALA A 45 4.76 -2.41 5.31
C ALA A 45 5.71 -3.31 6.13
N ASP A 46 6.71 -2.72 6.79
CA ASP A 46 7.65 -3.42 7.66
C ASP A 46 6.94 -3.97 8.90
N TYR A 47 6.11 -3.15 9.54
CA TYR A 47 5.35 -3.57 10.71
C TYR A 47 4.39 -4.72 10.36
N PHE A 48 3.72 -4.66 9.22
CA PHE A 48 2.80 -5.71 8.77
C PHE A 48 3.55 -7.01 8.42
N ALA A 49 4.65 -6.92 7.68
CA ALA A 49 5.49 -8.06 7.31
C ALA A 49 6.08 -8.76 8.53
N SER A 50 6.52 -7.99 9.53
CA SER A 50 7.08 -8.51 10.78
C SER A 50 6.09 -9.39 11.55
N LYS A 51 4.79 -9.06 11.55
CA LYS A 51 3.74 -9.89 12.19
C LYS A 51 3.56 -11.24 11.52
N LEU A 52 3.92 -11.34 10.26
CA LEU A 52 3.78 -12.55 9.43
C LEU A 52 5.10 -13.31 9.28
N ASN A 53 6.19 -12.81 9.89
CA ASN A 53 7.54 -13.34 9.75
C ASN A 53 7.94 -13.51 8.27
N LYS A 54 7.65 -12.47 7.48
CA LYS A 54 7.92 -12.36 6.04
C LYS A 54 8.66 -11.06 5.76
N GLU A 55 9.26 -10.96 4.58
CA GLU A 55 9.81 -9.71 4.07
C GLU A 55 8.65 -8.81 3.56
N PRO A 56 8.79 -7.47 3.61
CA PRO A 56 7.79 -6.52 3.10
C PRO A 56 7.35 -6.84 1.66
N ASP A 57 8.30 -7.17 0.80
CA ASP A 57 8.07 -7.54 -0.61
C ASP A 57 7.22 -8.82 -0.79
N ASP A 58 7.15 -9.71 0.22
CA ASP A 58 6.38 -10.96 0.17
C ASP A 58 4.91 -10.80 0.60
N VAL A 59 4.60 -9.69 1.26
CA VAL A 59 3.25 -9.38 1.76
C VAL A 59 2.67 -8.14 1.09
N TYR A 60 3.51 -7.40 0.37
CA TYR A 60 3.17 -6.10 -0.14
C TYR A 60 3.69 -5.82 -1.57
N PRO A 61 2.85 -5.26 -2.45
CA PRO A 61 1.40 -5.10 -2.32
C PRO A 61 0.69 -6.36 -2.82
N PHE A 62 -0.46 -6.68 -2.22
CA PHE A 62 -1.57 -7.29 -2.96
C PHE A 62 -1.74 -6.53 -4.28
N SER A 63 -1.97 -7.25 -5.38
CA SER A 63 -2.07 -6.73 -6.76
C SER A 63 -2.46 -5.25 -6.82
N TYR A 64 -1.49 -4.40 -7.13
CA TYR A 64 -1.63 -2.95 -7.19
C TYR A 64 -1.37 -2.48 -8.61
N GLU A 65 -2.07 -1.43 -9.01
CA GLU A 65 -1.89 -0.75 -10.29
C GLU A 65 -1.52 0.70 -9.95
N LEU A 66 -0.32 1.11 -10.37
CA LEU A 66 0.10 2.51 -10.31
C LEU A 66 -0.43 3.22 -11.55
N ASP A 67 -1.02 4.41 -11.37
CA ASP A 67 -1.35 5.26 -12.49
C ASP A 67 -0.03 5.68 -13.19
N GLN A 68 0.03 5.54 -14.53
CA GLN A 68 1.17 5.97 -15.36
C GLN A 68 1.27 7.49 -15.46
#